data_AF-A0A7C4UHD1-F1
#
_entry.id   AF-A0A7C4UHD1-F1
#
_cell.length_a   1.000
_cell.length_b   1.000
_cell.length_c   1.000
_cell.angle_alpha   90.00
_cell.angle_beta   90.00
_cell.angle_gamma   90.00
#
_symmetry.space_group_name_H-M   'P 1'
#
loop_
_entity.id
_entity.type
_entity.pdbx_description
1 polymer ?
#
loop_
_entity_poly.entity_id
_entity_poly.type
_entity_poly.pdbx_seq_one_letter_code
_entity_poly.pdbx_strand_id
1 'polypeptide(L)'
;MAIDLTPEQRQLGQENFARVADGMTRRRFLKGAAIAAGAAAVVTPAVYFGYQSMGGKPVKAALIGGGDEGGVLLGEHNPEYLHFTAICDIRPSNKRRIIDGDPKVALRKGYKKVYGAGAAAELEAKHFYTDYKEMLKNEPDIEAVVIALPLHLHAPVAIECMKFGRQRGKPIHVLCEKLMARTIGDCKEMIKTAKETGSILSIGHQRHYSMLYAHAHDIVEGGVLGDIKHIRALWHRNFSWDWQPEKDGPELAKDVMQPTLRDGWFQPIYQLDYEALKDPLALQRYGYESVEQLIRWRLYDKTGGGLMAELGSHQLDACSIFLGKVQPLAVLGIGTQSFFDDLKGNGRRNPRECDDHIFVTFEFPGKNHPRGPNKGTDPNDVVVVTYSSISTNGFEAYGECVTGTRGTMIVEAEQKVMLFAEKDPTKKGDPKAMQVRVTTGEKAALESGGTWGPAASMSAGPGAGPAGSGAGPVSRGYREEMEDFAYCIRLWDPKLGYAQKDDGSYRQRLPRCHGKVAMADAIIALTANMAMKKRERINFDPKWFDPTTSDTPEAQA
;
A
#
# COMPACT_ATOMS: atom_id res chain seq x y z
N MET A 1 12.27 -19.42 -10.87
CA MET A 1 11.25 -20.02 -11.75
C MET A 1 10.22 -18.95 -12.02
N ALA A 2 10.11 -18.54 -13.27
CA ALA A 2 9.10 -17.59 -13.68
C ALA A 2 7.77 -18.37 -13.83
N ILE A 3 6.65 -17.79 -13.40
CA ILE A 3 5.35 -18.50 -13.43
C ILE A 3 4.79 -18.46 -14.86
N ASP A 4 5.17 -19.44 -15.67
CA ASP A 4 4.72 -19.59 -17.05
C ASP A 4 3.45 -20.45 -17.11
N LEU A 5 2.30 -19.81 -16.87
CA LEU A 5 0.98 -20.44 -16.96
C LEU A 5 0.36 -20.20 -18.34
N THR A 6 -0.17 -21.27 -18.95
CA THR A 6 -0.94 -21.16 -20.20
C THR A 6 -2.23 -20.35 -19.97
N PRO A 7 -2.83 -19.76 -21.02
CA PRO A 7 -4.10 -19.04 -20.89
C PRO A 7 -5.20 -19.88 -20.21
N GLU A 8 -5.27 -21.17 -20.52
CA GLU A 8 -6.25 -22.10 -19.94
C GLU A 8 -5.99 -22.32 -18.44
N GLN A 9 -4.73 -22.44 -18.04
CA GLN A 9 -4.37 -22.57 -16.62
C GLN A 9 -4.69 -21.29 -15.84
N ARG A 10 -4.45 -20.11 -16.44
CA ARG A 10 -4.79 -18.81 -15.85
C ARG A 10 -6.30 -18.66 -15.69
N GLN A 11 -7.08 -19.03 -16.70
CA GLN A 11 -8.54 -19.01 -16.63
C GLN A 11 -9.04 -19.96 -15.53
N LEU A 12 -8.57 -21.21 -15.53
CA LEU A 12 -8.95 -22.21 -14.53
C LEU A 12 -8.62 -21.73 -13.11
N GLY A 13 -7.43 -21.16 -12.90
CA GLY A 13 -7.02 -20.62 -11.60
C GLY A 13 -7.93 -19.49 -11.12
N GLN A 14 -8.35 -18.59 -12.01
CA GLN A 14 -9.30 -17.51 -11.68
C GLN A 14 -10.70 -18.05 -11.36
N GLU A 15 -11.20 -19.02 -12.14
CA GLU A 15 -12.48 -19.67 -11.89
C GLU A 15 -12.49 -20.42 -10.55
N ASN A 16 -11.38 -21.09 -10.22
CA ASN A 16 -11.19 -21.73 -8.92
C ASN A 16 -11.26 -20.72 -7.77
N PHE A 17 -10.52 -19.61 -7.89
CA PHE A 17 -10.52 -18.55 -6.87
C PHE A 17 -11.92 -17.98 -6.68
N ALA A 18 -12.59 -17.58 -7.75
CA ALA A 18 -13.93 -16.99 -7.70
C ALA A 18 -14.94 -17.93 -7.02
N ARG A 19 -14.91 -19.22 -7.38
CA ARG A 19 -15.79 -20.25 -6.78
C ARG A 19 -15.56 -20.41 -5.28
N VAL A 20 -14.30 -20.45 -4.83
CA VAL A 20 -13.98 -20.61 -3.41
C VAL A 20 -14.33 -19.34 -2.63
N ALA A 21 -13.94 -18.17 -3.15
CA ALA A 21 -14.21 -16.88 -2.53
C ALA A 21 -15.71 -16.63 -2.33
N ASP A 22 -16.55 -16.86 -3.35
CA ASP A 22 -18.01 -16.73 -3.24
C ASP A 22 -18.60 -17.67 -2.17
N GLY A 23 -18.13 -18.93 -2.13
CA GLY A 23 -18.54 -19.90 -1.10
C GLY A 23 -18.19 -19.43 0.32
N MET A 24 -17.00 -18.84 0.50
CA MET A 24 -16.55 -18.33 1.81
C MET A 24 -17.28 -17.06 2.23
N THR A 25 -17.45 -16.10 1.32
CA THR A 25 -18.16 -14.84 1.59
C THR A 25 -19.60 -15.10 2.00
N ARG A 26 -20.31 -16.01 1.32
CA ARG A 26 -21.67 -16.44 1.72
C ARG A 26 -21.70 -17.02 3.13
N ARG A 27 -20.73 -17.88 3.49
CA ARG A 27 -20.63 -18.48 4.83
C ARG A 27 -20.38 -17.43 5.92
N ARG A 28 -19.50 -16.47 5.66
CA ARG A 28 -19.20 -15.37 6.59
C ARG A 28 -20.43 -14.49 6.83
N PHE A 29 -21.18 -14.19 5.77
CA PHE A 29 -22.46 -13.48 5.89
C PHE A 29 -23.47 -14.27 6.72
N LEU A 30 -23.66 -15.57 6.46
CA LEU A 30 -24.57 -16.43 7.23
C LEU A 30 -24.17 -16.54 8.72
N LYS A 31 -22.87 -16.47 9.05
CA LYS A 31 -22.40 -16.45 10.44
C LYS A 31 -22.51 -15.07 11.11
N GLY A 32 -22.44 -13.98 10.34
CA GLY A 32 -22.52 -12.61 10.84
C GLY A 32 -23.93 -12.02 10.89
N ALA A 33 -24.88 -12.57 10.12
CA ALA A 33 -26.24 -12.08 10.02
C ALA A 33 -27.22 -12.91 10.86
N ALA A 34 -27.33 -12.58 12.15
CA ALA A 34 -28.67 -12.44 12.71
C ALA A 34 -29.12 -11.03 12.30
N ILE A 35 -30.22 -10.92 11.54
CA ILE A 35 -30.80 -9.69 10.94
C ILE A 35 -30.39 -9.44 9.47
N ALA A 36 -31.08 -10.11 8.55
CA ALA A 36 -31.89 -9.51 7.48
C ALA A 36 -32.36 -10.65 6.56
N ALA A 37 -33.67 -10.89 6.53
CA ALA A 37 -34.27 -11.96 5.76
C ALA A 37 -34.16 -11.71 4.25
N GLY A 38 -33.69 -12.72 3.52
CA GLY A 38 -34.05 -12.96 2.12
C GLY A 38 -33.29 -12.17 1.03
N ALA A 39 -32.80 -12.93 0.05
CA ALA A 39 -32.17 -12.52 -1.22
C ALA A 39 -30.69 -12.07 -1.15
N ALA A 40 -29.94 -12.44 -2.20
CA ALA A 40 -28.50 -12.30 -2.33
C ALA A 40 -28.01 -10.85 -2.09
N ALA A 41 -27.54 -10.56 -0.88
CA ALA A 41 -26.95 -9.27 -0.57
C ALA A 41 -25.60 -9.13 -1.29
N VAL A 42 -25.50 -8.16 -2.21
CA VAL A 42 -24.22 -7.74 -2.76
C VAL A 42 -23.41 -7.14 -1.62
N VAL A 43 -22.34 -7.82 -1.22
CA VAL A 43 -21.41 -7.28 -0.20
C VAL A 43 -20.62 -6.15 -0.85
N THR A 44 -20.96 -4.91 -0.49
CA THR A 44 -20.19 -3.72 -0.89
C THR A 44 -18.92 -3.60 -0.03
N PRO A 45 -17.87 -2.89 -0.49
CA PRO A 45 -16.69 -2.62 0.33
C PRO A 45 -17.04 -1.96 1.67
N ALA A 46 -17.99 -1.02 1.69
CA ALA A 46 -18.49 -0.39 2.90
C ALA A 46 -19.04 -1.39 3.92
N VAL A 47 -19.85 -2.36 3.46
CA VAL A 47 -20.38 -3.44 4.32
C VAL A 47 -19.25 -4.36 4.80
N TYR A 48 -18.32 -4.74 3.92
CA TYR A 48 -17.22 -5.63 4.27
C TYR A 48 -16.25 -5.02 5.30
N PHE A 49 -15.84 -3.76 5.07
CA PHE A 49 -14.91 -3.04 5.95
C PHE A 49 -15.60 -2.36 7.14
N GLY A 50 -16.93 -2.33 7.15
CA GLY A 50 -17.73 -1.87 8.28
C GLY A 50 -17.70 -0.36 8.47
N TYR A 51 -17.81 0.40 7.36
CA TYR A 51 -18.03 1.85 7.37
C TYR A 51 -19.36 2.18 6.66
N GLN A 52 -19.90 3.37 6.91
CA GLN A 52 -21.23 3.77 6.42
C GLN A 52 -21.23 5.20 5.91
N SER A 53 -22.23 5.55 5.10
CA SER A 53 -22.41 6.91 4.57
C SER A 53 -22.51 7.95 5.69
N MET A 54 -21.92 9.13 5.45
CA MET A 54 -21.83 10.22 6.42
C MET A 54 -23.02 11.18 6.42
N GLY A 55 -24.06 10.91 5.61
CA GLY A 55 -25.28 11.73 5.56
C GLY A 55 -25.03 13.22 5.26
N GLY A 56 -24.05 13.53 4.38
CA GLY A 56 -23.74 14.90 3.95
C GLY A 56 -22.85 15.71 4.90
N LYS A 57 -22.09 15.06 5.79
CA LYS A 57 -21.09 15.71 6.66
C LYS A 57 -19.65 15.27 6.34
N PRO A 58 -19.12 15.59 5.15
CA PRO A 58 -17.76 15.19 4.80
C PRO A 58 -16.75 15.83 5.73
N VAL A 59 -15.64 15.13 6.00
CA VAL A 59 -14.45 15.66 6.70
C VAL A 59 -13.81 16.71 5.84
N LYS A 60 -13.68 17.94 6.35
CA LYS A 60 -12.91 18.99 5.69
C LYS A 60 -11.42 18.68 5.83
N ALA A 61 -10.76 18.41 4.72
CA ALA A 61 -9.38 18.00 4.69
C ALA A 61 -8.51 18.93 3.82
N ALA A 62 -7.21 18.96 4.10
CA ALA A 62 -6.25 19.53 3.16
C ALA A 62 -5.30 18.46 2.62
N LEU A 63 -4.88 18.62 1.36
CA LEU A 63 -3.86 17.78 0.74
C LEU A 63 -2.50 18.48 0.77
N ILE A 64 -1.52 17.87 1.43
CA ILE A 64 -0.14 18.37 1.48
C ILE A 64 0.72 17.46 0.59
N GLY A 65 1.12 17.98 -0.56
CA GLY A 65 1.77 17.23 -1.65
C GLY A 65 0.79 16.91 -2.79
N GLY A 66 0.80 17.74 -3.84
CA GLY A 66 0.05 17.59 -5.09
C GLY A 66 0.81 16.82 -6.18
N GLY A 67 1.71 15.92 -5.76
CA GLY A 67 2.52 15.10 -6.64
C GLY A 67 1.74 13.97 -7.31
N ASP A 68 2.49 12.96 -7.77
CA ASP A 68 1.95 11.77 -8.45
C ASP A 68 0.89 11.04 -7.60
N GLU A 69 1.20 10.81 -6.33
CA GLU A 69 0.32 10.13 -5.38
C GLU A 69 -0.80 11.05 -4.89
N GLY A 70 -0.51 12.30 -4.56
CA GLY A 70 -1.52 13.30 -4.20
C GLY A 70 -2.60 13.47 -5.28
N GLY A 71 -2.22 13.38 -6.56
CA GLY A 71 -3.17 13.36 -7.67
C GLY A 71 -4.06 12.11 -7.70
N VAL A 72 -3.54 10.95 -7.32
CA VAL A 72 -4.32 9.70 -7.19
C VAL A 72 -5.29 9.81 -6.03
N LEU A 73 -4.83 10.26 -4.86
CA LEU A 73 -5.67 10.47 -3.67
C LEU A 73 -6.80 11.49 -3.95
N LEU A 74 -6.48 12.61 -4.59
CA LEU A 74 -7.48 13.58 -5.04
C LEU A 74 -8.44 12.97 -6.07
N GLY A 75 -7.98 12.13 -6.99
CA GLY A 75 -8.87 11.55 -7.99
C GLY A 75 -9.78 10.46 -7.44
N GLU A 76 -9.30 9.67 -6.48
CA GLU A 76 -9.99 8.47 -6.00
C GLU A 76 -10.78 8.67 -4.71
N HIS A 77 -10.57 9.76 -3.97
CA HIS A 77 -11.39 10.04 -2.78
C HIS A 77 -12.87 10.24 -3.14
N ASN A 78 -13.72 10.04 -2.15
CA ASN A 78 -15.15 10.32 -2.24
C ASN A 78 -15.48 11.65 -1.53
N PRO A 79 -15.87 12.72 -2.27
CA PRO A 79 -16.22 14.03 -1.70
C PRO A 79 -17.30 14.00 -0.62
N GLU A 80 -18.16 12.98 -0.60
CA GLU A 80 -19.23 12.81 0.40
C GLU A 80 -18.69 12.37 1.78
N TYR A 81 -17.47 11.84 1.83
CA TYR A 81 -16.81 11.41 3.06
C TYR A 81 -15.68 12.35 3.45
N LEU A 82 -14.88 12.78 2.49
CA LEU A 82 -13.71 13.64 2.71
C LEU A 82 -13.67 14.69 1.60
N HIS A 83 -13.66 15.95 1.96
CA HIS A 83 -13.67 17.08 1.03
C HIS A 83 -12.37 17.87 1.17
N PHE A 84 -11.57 17.93 0.11
CA PHE A 84 -10.34 18.70 0.07
C PHE A 84 -10.64 20.19 -0.10
N THR A 85 -10.53 20.97 0.98
CA THR A 85 -10.79 22.42 0.98
C THR A 85 -9.55 23.24 0.61
N ALA A 86 -8.36 22.69 0.81
CA ALA A 86 -7.09 23.35 0.53
C ALA A 86 -6.03 22.36 0.01
N ILE A 87 -5.08 22.86 -0.78
CA ILE A 87 -3.93 22.09 -1.30
C ILE A 87 -2.64 22.85 -1.06
N CYS A 88 -1.59 22.15 -0.65
CA CYS A 88 -0.25 22.70 -0.48
C CYS A 88 0.78 21.94 -1.34
N ASP A 89 1.44 22.63 -2.28
CA ASP A 89 2.59 22.08 -3.03
C ASP A 89 3.49 23.21 -3.54
N ILE A 90 4.81 23.01 -3.47
CA ILE A 90 5.81 24.01 -3.86
C ILE A 90 6.12 24.00 -5.37
N ARG A 91 5.77 22.93 -6.09
CA ARG A 91 6.15 22.75 -7.50
C ARG A 91 5.06 23.30 -8.43
N PRO A 92 5.37 24.26 -9.31
CA PRO A 92 4.42 24.75 -10.30
C PRO A 92 3.85 23.65 -11.20
N SER A 93 4.65 22.66 -11.61
CA SER A 93 4.17 21.54 -12.42
C SER A 93 3.16 20.66 -11.67
N ASN A 94 3.36 20.45 -10.36
CA ASN A 94 2.40 19.75 -9.51
C ASN A 94 1.12 20.57 -9.37
N LYS A 95 1.20 21.89 -9.14
CA LYS A 95 0.02 22.78 -9.11
C LYS A 95 -0.82 22.60 -10.37
N ARG A 96 -0.22 22.68 -11.56
CA ARG A 96 -0.96 22.49 -12.81
C ARG A 96 -1.65 21.13 -12.87
N ARG A 97 -0.91 20.06 -12.56
CA ARG A 97 -1.42 18.69 -12.64
C ARG A 97 -2.50 18.39 -11.61
N ILE A 98 -2.37 18.87 -10.38
CA ILE A 98 -3.36 18.60 -9.32
C ILE A 98 -4.69 19.33 -9.62
N ILE A 99 -4.63 20.46 -10.32
CA ILE A 99 -5.82 21.19 -10.78
C ILE A 99 -6.44 20.55 -12.02
N ASP A 100 -5.66 20.36 -13.08
CA ASP A 100 -6.17 19.97 -14.41
C ASP A 100 -6.31 18.45 -14.58
N GLY A 101 -5.56 17.67 -13.80
CA GLY A 101 -5.44 16.23 -13.94
C GLY A 101 -4.26 15.81 -14.83
N ASP A 102 -4.01 14.50 -14.88
CA ASP A 102 -3.00 13.89 -15.74
C ASP A 102 -3.72 13.08 -16.85
N PRO A 103 -3.66 13.50 -18.11
CA PRO A 103 -4.33 12.78 -19.19
C PRO A 103 -3.74 11.39 -19.44
N LYS A 104 -2.53 11.10 -18.95
CA LYS A 104 -1.85 9.80 -19.13
C LYS A 104 -2.20 8.80 -18.03
N VAL A 105 -2.72 9.27 -16.90
CA VAL A 105 -3.01 8.46 -15.72
C VAL A 105 -4.43 8.72 -15.27
N ALA A 106 -5.36 7.83 -15.65
CA ALA A 106 -6.81 8.00 -15.40
C ALA A 106 -7.19 8.23 -13.91
N LEU A 107 -6.38 7.73 -12.98
CA LEU A 107 -6.58 7.91 -11.54
C LEU A 107 -6.32 9.36 -11.09
N ARG A 108 -5.48 10.12 -11.79
CA ARG A 108 -5.15 11.51 -11.47
C ARG A 108 -6.14 12.45 -12.16
N LYS A 109 -7.37 12.46 -11.68
CA LYS A 109 -8.51 13.13 -12.34
C LYS A 109 -8.39 14.65 -12.38
N GLY A 110 -7.69 15.24 -11.41
CA GLY A 110 -7.58 16.69 -11.25
C GLY A 110 -8.77 17.31 -10.50
N TYR A 111 -8.50 18.38 -9.75
CA TYR A 111 -9.49 19.07 -8.93
C TYR A 111 -10.69 19.55 -9.76
N LYS A 112 -10.43 20.07 -10.97
CA LYS A 112 -11.45 20.54 -11.91
C LYS A 112 -12.46 19.46 -12.28
N LYS A 113 -12.02 18.21 -12.43
CA LYS A 113 -12.90 17.09 -12.78
C LYS A 113 -13.68 16.56 -11.57
N VAL A 114 -13.10 16.64 -10.38
CA VAL A 114 -13.73 16.15 -9.14
C VAL A 114 -14.75 17.16 -8.61
N TYR A 115 -14.38 18.43 -8.48
CA TYR A 115 -15.19 19.46 -7.81
C TYR A 115 -15.79 20.50 -8.76
N GLY A 116 -15.43 20.47 -10.04
CA GLY A 116 -15.89 21.43 -11.05
C GLY A 116 -14.95 22.63 -11.22
N ALA A 117 -15.08 23.30 -12.37
CA ALA A 117 -14.19 24.39 -12.77
C ALA A 117 -14.26 25.63 -11.87
N GLY A 118 -15.46 25.96 -11.35
CA GLY A 118 -15.62 27.09 -10.43
C GLY A 118 -14.88 26.88 -9.11
N ALA A 119 -15.05 25.70 -8.51
CA ALA A 119 -14.34 25.32 -7.28
C ALA A 119 -12.81 25.25 -7.49
N ALA A 120 -12.36 24.77 -8.66
CA ALA A 120 -10.94 24.77 -9.00
C ALA A 120 -10.37 26.20 -9.09
N ALA A 121 -11.06 27.11 -9.75
CA ALA A 121 -10.62 28.51 -9.86
C ALA A 121 -10.57 29.20 -8.50
N GLU A 122 -11.54 28.93 -7.61
CA GLU A 122 -11.52 29.45 -6.24
C GLU A 122 -10.37 28.85 -5.42
N LEU A 123 -10.15 27.54 -5.49
CA LEU A 123 -9.04 26.87 -4.85
C LEU A 123 -7.70 27.47 -5.29
N GLU A 124 -7.48 27.62 -6.60
CA GLU A 124 -6.25 28.18 -7.15
C GLU A 124 -5.96 29.61 -6.70
N ALA A 125 -7.01 30.42 -6.50
CA ALA A 125 -6.90 31.83 -6.15
C ALA A 125 -6.74 32.07 -4.65
N LYS A 126 -7.30 31.21 -3.79
CA LYS A 126 -7.42 31.48 -2.35
C LYS A 126 -6.92 30.36 -1.44
N HIS A 127 -7.01 29.11 -1.88
CA HIS A 127 -6.82 27.92 -1.02
C HIS A 127 -5.70 27.00 -1.52
N PHE A 128 -4.84 27.51 -2.41
CA PHE A 128 -3.61 26.86 -2.84
C PHE A 128 -2.41 27.53 -2.17
N TYR A 129 -1.61 26.75 -1.47
CA TYR A 129 -0.48 27.22 -0.68
C TYR A 129 0.84 26.57 -1.12
N THR A 130 1.95 27.23 -0.79
CA THR A 130 3.30 26.68 -0.92
C THR A 130 3.94 26.40 0.46
N ASP A 131 3.32 26.87 1.55
CA ASP A 131 3.70 26.58 2.93
C ASP A 131 2.49 26.03 3.70
N TYR A 132 2.60 24.81 4.21
CA TYR A 132 1.52 24.16 4.96
C TYR A 132 1.28 24.84 6.31
N LYS A 133 2.26 25.53 6.90
CA LYS A 133 2.09 26.29 8.14
C LYS A 133 1.22 27.51 7.91
N GLU A 134 1.37 28.16 6.76
CA GLU A 134 0.50 29.27 6.35
C GLU A 134 -0.90 28.76 6.02
N MET A 135 -1.02 27.64 5.29
CA MET A 135 -2.30 26.97 5.05
C MET A 135 -3.04 26.70 6.35
N LEU A 136 -2.41 26.04 7.31
CA LEU A 136 -3.02 25.69 8.60
C LEU A 136 -3.51 26.92 9.39
N LYS A 137 -2.83 28.06 9.28
CA LYS A 137 -3.25 29.32 9.92
C LYS A 137 -4.46 29.95 9.22
N ASN A 138 -4.50 29.89 7.90
CA ASN A 138 -5.54 30.52 7.09
C ASN A 138 -6.78 29.65 6.87
N GLU A 139 -6.69 28.35 7.19
CA GLU A 139 -7.76 27.36 7.01
C GLU A 139 -8.24 26.78 8.35
N PRO A 140 -8.90 27.58 9.21
CA PRO A 140 -9.28 27.17 10.56
C PRO A 140 -10.31 26.02 10.60
N ASP A 141 -10.96 25.75 9.47
CA ASP A 141 -11.99 24.74 9.31
C ASP A 141 -11.46 23.34 8.98
N ILE A 142 -10.15 23.19 8.72
CA ILE A 142 -9.56 21.88 8.45
C ILE A 142 -9.72 20.98 9.68
N GLU A 143 -10.19 19.75 9.45
CA GLU A 143 -10.31 18.69 10.44
C GLU A 143 -9.23 17.63 10.26
N ALA A 144 -8.76 17.42 9.03
CA ALA A 144 -7.75 16.42 8.70
C ALA A 144 -6.74 16.90 7.65
N VAL A 145 -5.56 16.31 7.64
CA VAL A 145 -4.59 16.46 6.55
C VAL A 145 -4.30 15.10 5.92
N VAL A 146 -4.23 15.09 4.59
CA VAL A 146 -3.72 13.99 3.78
C VAL A 146 -2.33 14.38 3.31
N ILE A 147 -1.31 13.61 3.68
CA ILE A 147 0.10 13.93 3.42
C ILE A 147 0.65 12.97 2.37
N ALA A 148 1.02 13.49 1.20
CA ALA A 148 1.61 12.76 0.08
C ALA A 148 2.96 13.39 -0.32
N LEU A 149 3.81 13.59 0.67
CA LEU A 149 5.13 14.22 0.54
C LEU A 149 6.24 13.18 0.28
N PRO A 150 7.47 13.62 -0.01
CA PRO A 150 8.65 12.77 0.10
C PRO A 150 8.81 12.12 1.49
N LEU A 151 9.31 10.89 1.54
CA LEU A 151 9.30 10.05 2.75
C LEU A 151 9.90 10.72 4.00
N HIS A 152 11.03 11.43 3.87
CA HIS A 152 11.67 12.12 5.00
C HIS A 152 10.83 13.27 5.60
N LEU A 153 9.81 13.75 4.89
CA LEU A 153 8.91 14.81 5.37
C LEU A 153 7.67 14.27 6.06
N HIS A 154 7.36 12.97 5.95
CA HIS A 154 6.16 12.36 6.54
C HIS A 154 6.04 12.64 8.04
N ALA A 155 7.03 12.22 8.82
CA ALA A 155 7.04 12.40 10.26
C ALA A 155 7.02 13.87 10.72
N PRO A 156 7.95 14.75 10.30
CA PRO A 156 7.97 16.12 10.78
C PRO A 156 6.68 16.87 10.45
N VAL A 157 6.15 16.74 9.22
CA VAL A 157 4.93 17.44 8.81
C VAL A 157 3.70 16.88 9.53
N ALA A 158 3.56 15.56 9.66
CA ALA A 158 2.46 14.95 10.39
C ALA A 158 2.43 15.38 11.87
N ILE A 159 3.59 15.35 12.53
CA ILE A 159 3.75 15.75 13.94
C ILE A 159 3.37 17.22 14.12
N GLU A 160 3.86 18.10 13.25
CA GLU A 160 3.54 19.53 13.33
C GLU A 160 2.05 19.81 13.09
N CYS A 161 1.41 19.15 12.13
CA CYS A 161 -0.03 19.28 11.88
C CYS A 161 -0.85 18.86 13.12
N MET A 162 -0.52 17.72 13.73
CA MET A 162 -1.21 17.25 14.95
C MET A 162 -1.00 18.21 16.13
N LYS A 163 0.24 18.69 16.32
CA LYS A 163 0.56 19.68 17.37
C LYS A 163 -0.17 21.00 17.14
N PHE A 164 -0.24 21.49 15.92
CA PHE A 164 -1.02 22.69 15.57
C PHE A 164 -2.51 22.50 15.89
N GLY A 165 -3.08 21.34 15.55
CA GLY A 165 -4.45 20.97 15.91
C GLY A 165 -4.71 21.06 17.42
N ARG A 166 -3.81 20.50 18.23
CA ARG A 166 -3.89 20.64 19.68
C ARG A 166 -3.81 22.09 20.13
N GLN A 167 -2.88 22.87 19.58
CA GLN A 167 -2.67 24.28 19.95
C GLN A 167 -3.91 25.15 19.67
N ARG A 168 -4.61 24.92 18.56
CA ARG A 168 -5.86 25.63 18.21
C ARG A 168 -7.11 25.07 18.91
N GLY A 169 -6.98 24.06 19.78
CA GLY A 169 -8.09 23.46 20.51
C GLY A 169 -8.98 22.50 19.70
N LYS A 170 -8.60 22.14 18.48
CA LYS A 170 -9.31 21.20 17.62
C LYS A 170 -8.31 20.24 16.95
N PRO A 171 -8.36 18.92 17.27
CA PRO A 171 -7.45 17.94 16.67
C PRO A 171 -7.40 18.08 15.15
N ILE A 172 -6.21 17.88 14.60
CA ILE A 172 -6.03 17.63 13.16
C ILE A 172 -5.69 16.16 13.04
N HIS A 173 -6.56 15.41 12.38
CA HIS A 173 -6.35 14.00 12.07
C HIS A 173 -5.42 13.87 10.87
N VAL A 174 -4.59 12.84 10.83
CA VAL A 174 -3.59 12.65 9.78
C VAL A 174 -3.81 11.33 9.06
N LEU A 175 -3.91 11.40 7.74
CA LEU A 175 -3.67 10.27 6.84
C LEU A 175 -2.38 10.57 6.07
N CYS A 176 -1.32 9.80 6.31
CA CYS A 176 -0.02 10.02 5.68
C CYS A 176 0.32 8.86 4.76
N GLU A 177 0.81 9.13 3.56
CA GLU A 177 1.25 8.07 2.65
C GLU A 177 2.32 7.16 3.24
N LYS A 178 2.45 5.97 2.68
CA LYS A 178 3.51 5.02 3.06
C LYS A 178 4.85 5.39 2.40
N LEU A 179 6.00 4.99 2.94
CA LEU A 179 6.18 4.35 4.26
C LEU A 179 5.92 5.36 5.39
N MET A 180 5.59 4.89 6.59
CA MET A 180 5.20 5.76 7.72
C MET A 180 6.25 6.86 8.03
N ALA A 181 7.54 6.50 8.09
CA ALA A 181 8.64 7.44 8.27
C ALA A 181 9.98 6.83 7.79
N ARG A 182 11.06 7.62 7.83
CA ARG A 182 12.44 7.19 7.50
C ARG A 182 13.10 6.33 8.57
N THR A 183 12.67 6.47 9.84
CA THR A 183 13.23 5.76 10.98
C THR A 183 12.12 5.20 11.86
N ILE A 184 12.41 4.14 12.62
CA ILE A 184 11.48 3.57 13.59
C ILE A 184 11.26 4.53 14.77
N GLY A 185 12.29 5.29 15.15
CA GLY A 185 12.16 6.36 16.15
C GLY A 185 11.10 7.38 15.75
N ASP A 186 11.12 7.84 14.50
CA ASP A 186 10.12 8.78 13.98
C ASP A 186 8.72 8.16 13.91
N CYS A 187 8.59 6.88 13.55
CA CYS A 187 7.31 6.17 13.60
C CYS A 187 6.73 6.19 15.03
N LYS A 188 7.57 5.90 16.04
CA LYS A 188 7.16 5.93 17.44
C LYS A 188 6.75 7.34 17.88
N GLU A 189 7.49 8.37 17.48
CA GLU A 189 7.16 9.76 17.80
C GLU A 189 5.85 10.23 17.12
N MET A 190 5.57 9.78 15.90
CA MET A 190 4.27 10.03 15.26
C MET A 190 3.12 9.40 16.05
N ILE A 191 3.26 8.13 16.48
CA ILE A 191 2.24 7.43 17.29
C ILE A 191 2.04 8.12 18.64
N LYS A 192 3.14 8.49 19.30
CA LYS A 192 3.11 9.20 20.57
C LYS A 192 2.41 10.56 20.43
N THR A 193 2.78 11.33 19.41
CA THR A 193 2.15 12.64 19.14
C THR A 193 0.64 12.47 18.90
N ALA A 194 0.21 11.50 18.08
CA ALA A 194 -1.21 11.27 17.83
C ALA A 194 -2.00 11.00 19.11
N LYS A 195 -1.44 10.18 20.02
CA LYS A 195 -2.03 9.92 21.34
C LYS A 195 -2.09 11.17 22.19
N GLU A 196 -1.00 11.93 22.28
CA GLU A 196 -0.91 13.14 23.09
C GLU A 196 -1.83 14.25 22.60
N THR A 197 -1.97 14.42 21.28
CA THR A 197 -2.82 15.45 20.67
C THR A 197 -4.28 15.05 20.55
N GLY A 198 -4.62 13.77 20.78
CA GLY A 198 -5.97 13.25 20.58
C GLY A 198 -6.35 13.16 19.10
N SER A 199 -5.36 13.09 18.21
CA SER A 199 -5.54 12.97 16.76
C SER A 199 -5.62 11.50 16.34
N ILE A 200 -6.29 11.22 15.22
CA ILE A 200 -6.17 9.92 14.56
C ILE A 200 -4.95 9.98 13.64
N LEU A 201 -4.14 8.93 13.67
CA LEU A 201 -3.05 8.69 12.74
C LEU A 201 -3.29 7.41 11.92
N SER A 202 -3.45 7.58 10.62
CA SER A 202 -3.56 6.52 9.61
C SER A 202 -2.43 6.63 8.60
N ILE A 203 -1.96 5.49 8.07
CA ILE A 203 -0.95 5.45 7.02
C ILE A 203 -1.55 4.82 5.75
N GLY A 204 -1.22 5.38 4.58
CA GLY A 204 -1.72 4.99 3.25
C GLY A 204 -1.20 3.62 2.80
N HIS A 205 -1.77 2.55 3.33
CA HIS A 205 -1.57 1.18 2.86
C HIS A 205 -2.92 0.65 2.38
N GLN A 206 -3.28 1.09 1.17
CA GLN A 206 -4.58 0.86 0.54
C GLN A 206 -4.97 -0.63 0.43
N ARG A 207 -3.99 -1.56 0.45
CA ARG A 207 -4.24 -3.01 0.41
C ARG A 207 -5.08 -3.52 1.57
N HIS A 208 -5.06 -2.86 2.74
CA HIS A 208 -5.94 -3.21 3.88
C HIS A 208 -7.42 -3.01 3.56
N TYR A 209 -7.73 -2.29 2.48
CA TYR A 209 -9.07 -1.97 1.98
C TYR A 209 -9.33 -2.52 0.57
N SER A 210 -8.49 -3.43 0.09
CA SER A 210 -8.73 -4.12 -1.18
C SER A 210 -9.56 -5.37 -0.95
N MET A 211 -10.74 -5.45 -1.59
CA MET A 211 -11.58 -6.66 -1.56
C MET A 211 -10.86 -7.88 -2.15
N LEU A 212 -9.92 -7.66 -3.07
CA LEU A 212 -9.09 -8.72 -3.65
C LEU A 212 -8.21 -9.36 -2.57
N TYR A 213 -7.46 -8.56 -1.82
CA TYR A 213 -6.61 -9.07 -0.74
C TYR A 213 -7.44 -9.59 0.44
N ALA A 214 -8.60 -8.99 0.69
CA ALA A 214 -9.49 -9.44 1.74
C ALA A 214 -10.03 -10.86 1.47
N HIS A 215 -10.47 -11.15 0.24
CA HIS A 215 -10.88 -12.50 -0.15
C HIS A 215 -9.69 -13.47 -0.21
N ALA A 216 -8.51 -13.03 -0.67
CA ALA A 216 -7.30 -13.85 -0.65
C ALA A 216 -6.90 -14.23 0.78
N HIS A 217 -7.02 -13.30 1.74
CA HIS A 217 -6.84 -13.58 3.16
C HIS A 217 -7.88 -14.57 3.67
N ASP A 218 -9.16 -14.40 3.34
CA ASP A 218 -10.23 -15.32 3.75
C ASP A 218 -9.89 -16.76 3.28
N ILE A 219 -9.36 -16.96 2.07
CA ILE A 219 -8.91 -18.27 1.57
C ILE A 219 -7.78 -18.87 2.41
N VAL A 220 -6.79 -18.06 2.77
CA VAL A 220 -5.67 -18.51 3.62
C VAL A 220 -6.18 -18.89 5.01
N GLU A 221 -6.98 -18.03 5.64
CA GLU A 221 -7.57 -18.25 6.96
C GLU A 221 -8.49 -19.48 6.98
N GLY A 222 -9.21 -19.71 5.88
CA GLY A 222 -10.05 -20.90 5.66
C GLY A 222 -9.29 -22.22 5.62
N GLY A 223 -7.96 -22.19 5.60
CA GLY A 223 -7.10 -23.37 5.51
C GLY A 223 -7.10 -24.03 4.14
N VAL A 224 -7.55 -23.31 3.10
CA VAL A 224 -7.62 -23.81 1.73
C VAL A 224 -6.20 -24.20 1.28
N LEU A 225 -5.22 -23.31 1.40
CA LEU A 225 -3.84 -23.63 1.01
C LEU A 225 -3.11 -24.63 1.95
N GLY A 226 -3.76 -25.10 3.02
CA GLY A 226 -3.10 -25.83 4.09
C GLY A 226 -2.20 -24.91 4.93
N ASP A 227 -1.08 -25.44 5.40
CA ASP A 227 -0.10 -24.64 6.13
C ASP A 227 0.80 -23.91 5.12
N ILE A 228 0.85 -22.59 5.19
CA ILE A 228 1.73 -21.78 4.35
C ILE A 228 3.19 -22.07 4.70
N LYS A 229 4.04 -22.26 3.69
CA LYS A 229 5.48 -22.56 3.88
C LYS A 229 6.40 -21.61 3.13
N HIS A 230 5.94 -21.03 2.03
CA HIS A 230 6.72 -20.04 1.29
C HIS A 230 5.82 -18.99 0.62
N ILE A 231 6.27 -17.74 0.64
CA ILE A 231 5.70 -16.67 -0.18
C ILE A 231 6.80 -16.07 -1.05
N ARG A 232 6.58 -16.04 -2.37
CA ARG A 232 7.41 -15.29 -3.30
C ARG A 232 6.69 -13.99 -3.68
N ALA A 233 7.24 -12.87 -3.27
CA ALA A 233 6.76 -11.56 -3.65
C ALA A 233 7.75 -10.85 -4.58
N LEU A 234 7.24 -9.99 -5.46
CA LEU A 234 8.10 -9.22 -6.36
C LEU A 234 7.43 -7.92 -6.84
N TRP A 235 8.25 -6.93 -7.16
CA TRP A 235 7.85 -5.76 -7.94
C TRP A 235 8.97 -5.38 -8.91
N HIS A 236 8.86 -5.78 -10.17
CA HIS A 236 9.85 -5.42 -11.19
C HIS A 236 9.44 -4.13 -11.93
N ARG A 237 10.40 -3.25 -12.16
CA ARG A 237 10.15 -1.84 -12.56
C ARG A 237 10.22 -1.60 -14.07
N ASN A 238 10.96 -2.41 -14.82
CA ASN A 238 10.96 -2.41 -16.30
C ASN A 238 11.30 -1.08 -16.98
N PHE A 239 12.37 -0.45 -16.50
CA PHE A 239 12.77 0.93 -16.80
C PHE A 239 14.07 1.02 -17.63
N SER A 240 14.28 0.06 -18.54
CA SER A 240 15.54 -0.13 -19.25
C SER A 240 15.64 0.47 -20.65
N TRP A 241 14.60 1.17 -21.11
CA TRP A 241 14.56 1.76 -22.45
C TRP A 241 15.03 3.21 -22.45
N ASP A 242 15.55 3.69 -23.58
CA ASP A 242 15.97 5.08 -23.73
C ASP A 242 14.81 6.03 -23.48
N TRP A 243 15.12 7.10 -22.74
CA TRP A 243 14.17 8.19 -22.55
C TRP A 243 14.27 9.18 -23.70
N GLN A 244 13.13 9.74 -24.07
CA GLN A 244 13.02 10.81 -25.04
C GLN A 244 12.10 11.88 -24.46
N PRO A 245 12.41 13.18 -24.68
CA PRO A 245 11.52 14.26 -24.29
C PRO A 245 10.17 14.11 -24.99
N GLU A 246 9.12 14.56 -24.30
CA GLU A 246 7.79 14.57 -24.88
C GLU A 246 7.69 15.66 -25.95
N LYS A 247 7.14 15.32 -27.13
CA LYS A 247 7.08 16.21 -28.29
C LYS A 247 6.44 17.57 -27.99
N ASP A 248 5.39 17.57 -27.18
CA ASP A 248 4.63 18.76 -26.77
C ASP A 248 4.66 18.93 -25.24
N GLY A 249 5.72 18.42 -24.60
CA GLY A 249 5.90 18.51 -23.15
C GLY A 249 6.35 19.89 -22.68
N PRO A 250 6.35 20.13 -21.36
CA PRO A 250 6.93 21.35 -20.80
C PRO A 250 8.42 21.46 -21.17
N GLU A 251 8.92 22.71 -21.30
CA GLU A 251 10.34 22.97 -21.55
C GLU A 251 11.20 22.33 -20.44
N LEU A 252 12.29 21.68 -20.84
CA LEU A 252 13.24 21.06 -19.93
C LEU A 252 14.27 22.07 -19.45
N ALA A 253 14.67 21.94 -18.19
CA ALA A 253 15.78 22.71 -17.63
C ALA A 253 17.11 22.36 -18.32
N LYS A 254 17.85 23.38 -18.75
CA LYS A 254 19.09 23.23 -19.54
C LYS A 254 20.33 22.94 -18.69
N ASP A 255 20.37 23.46 -17.46
CA ASP A 255 21.55 23.42 -16.59
C ASP A 255 21.60 22.18 -15.67
N VAL A 256 20.69 21.23 -15.87
CA VAL A 256 20.58 20.01 -15.05
C VAL A 256 20.54 18.78 -15.94
N MET A 257 21.10 17.67 -15.44
CA MET A 257 21.09 16.40 -16.17
C MET A 257 19.65 15.92 -16.37
N GLN A 258 19.28 15.64 -17.61
CA GLN A 258 17.99 15.04 -17.97
C GLN A 258 18.10 13.51 -18.06
N PRO A 259 16.97 12.78 -17.99
CA PRO A 259 17.00 11.32 -18.00
C PRO A 259 17.59 10.79 -19.31
N THR A 260 18.44 9.77 -19.23
CA THR A 260 18.92 9.02 -20.41
C THR A 260 18.16 7.70 -20.60
N LEU A 261 17.60 7.17 -19.50
CA LEU A 261 16.74 6.00 -19.45
C LEU A 261 15.37 6.38 -18.92
N ARG A 262 14.34 5.64 -19.34
CA ARG A 262 12.99 5.73 -18.81
C ARG A 262 12.99 5.23 -17.38
N ASP A 263 13.20 6.10 -16.42
CA ASP A 263 13.15 5.77 -15.00
C ASP A 263 12.14 6.67 -14.30
N GLY A 264 11.11 6.05 -13.71
CA GLY A 264 10.09 6.75 -12.94
C GLY A 264 10.62 7.49 -11.71
N TRP A 265 11.88 7.31 -11.28
CA TRP A 265 12.47 8.03 -10.16
C TRP A 265 13.44 9.12 -10.61
N PHE A 266 14.16 8.91 -11.71
CA PHE A 266 14.94 9.94 -12.39
C PHE A 266 14.02 10.77 -13.30
N GLN A 267 13.15 11.56 -12.70
CA GLN A 267 12.18 12.38 -13.42
C GLN A 267 12.86 13.49 -14.25
N PRO A 268 12.29 13.87 -15.41
CA PRO A 268 12.73 15.08 -16.10
C PRO A 268 12.49 16.30 -15.23
N ILE A 269 13.39 17.27 -15.30
CA ILE A 269 13.26 18.53 -14.58
C ILE A 269 12.85 19.59 -15.59
N TYR A 270 11.66 20.15 -15.39
CA TYR A 270 11.12 21.21 -16.24
C TYR A 270 11.71 22.57 -15.87
N GLN A 271 11.91 23.43 -16.87
CA GLN A 271 12.46 24.77 -16.70
C GLN A 271 11.63 25.59 -15.69
N LEU A 272 10.29 25.49 -15.75
CA LEU A 272 9.40 26.17 -14.82
C LEU A 272 9.65 25.78 -13.35
N ASP A 273 9.82 24.49 -13.07
CA ASP A 273 10.10 24.01 -11.70
C ASP A 273 11.50 24.43 -11.26
N TYR A 274 12.49 24.35 -12.16
CA TYR A 274 13.86 24.77 -11.88
C TYR A 274 13.94 26.25 -11.53
N GLU A 275 13.36 27.12 -12.35
CA GLU A 275 13.34 28.57 -12.11
C GLU A 275 12.66 28.92 -10.79
N ALA A 276 11.56 28.24 -10.45
CA ALA A 276 10.84 28.49 -9.21
C ALA A 276 11.56 28.03 -7.94
N LEU A 277 12.47 27.05 -8.05
CA LEU A 277 13.04 26.34 -6.89
C LEU A 277 14.57 26.41 -6.78
N LYS A 278 15.27 27.01 -7.75
CA LYS A 278 16.75 27.05 -7.78
C LYS A 278 17.40 27.93 -6.70
N ASP A 279 16.63 28.73 -5.95
CA ASP A 279 17.18 29.54 -4.85
C ASP A 279 17.76 28.63 -3.75
N PRO A 280 19.08 28.70 -3.49
CA PRO A 280 19.72 27.86 -2.48
C PRO A 280 19.13 28.02 -1.07
N LEU A 281 18.68 29.23 -0.70
CA LEU A 281 18.09 29.46 0.63
C LEU A 281 16.71 28.81 0.74
N ALA A 282 15.94 28.78 -0.34
CA ALA A 282 14.68 28.05 -0.40
C ALA A 282 14.92 26.54 -0.30
N LEU A 283 15.87 26.00 -1.06
CA LEU A 283 16.22 24.57 -1.03
C LEU A 283 16.65 24.11 0.37
N GLN A 284 17.53 24.89 1.03
CA GLN A 284 17.96 24.61 2.39
C GLN A 284 16.79 24.57 3.38
N ARG A 285 15.84 25.51 3.27
CA ARG A 285 14.62 25.56 4.09
C ARG A 285 13.74 24.33 3.89
N TYR A 286 13.68 23.81 2.67
CA TYR A 286 12.95 22.59 2.34
C TYR A 286 13.73 21.30 2.66
N GLY A 287 14.99 21.41 3.12
CA GLY A 287 15.83 20.27 3.49
C GLY A 287 16.60 19.62 2.33
N TYR A 288 16.66 20.27 1.18
CA TYR A 288 17.32 19.76 -0.03
C TYR A 288 18.60 20.53 -0.37
N GLU A 289 19.53 19.83 -1.00
CA GLU A 289 20.82 20.38 -1.46
C GLU A 289 20.74 20.95 -2.88
N SER A 290 19.81 20.45 -3.71
CA SER A 290 19.63 20.89 -5.09
C SER A 290 18.20 20.64 -5.58
N VAL A 291 17.86 21.25 -6.73
CA VAL A 291 16.57 20.99 -7.40
C VAL A 291 16.46 19.53 -7.83
N GLU A 292 17.56 18.90 -8.26
CA GLU A 292 17.61 17.47 -8.57
C GLU A 292 17.27 16.63 -7.34
N GLN A 293 17.84 16.93 -6.17
CA GLN A 293 17.52 16.20 -4.94
C GLN A 293 16.06 16.39 -4.52
N LEU A 294 15.49 17.56 -4.72
CA LEU A 294 14.08 17.86 -4.43
C LEU A 294 13.15 17.07 -5.36
N ILE A 295 13.37 17.12 -6.67
CA ILE A 295 12.50 16.48 -7.66
C ILE A 295 12.70 14.97 -7.72
N ARG A 296 13.94 14.50 -7.55
CA ARG A 296 14.34 13.08 -7.64
C ARG A 296 14.65 12.48 -6.27
N TRP A 297 13.96 12.96 -5.23
CA TRP A 297 14.19 12.59 -3.83
C TRP A 297 14.29 11.08 -3.56
N ARG A 298 13.59 10.24 -4.32
CA ARG A 298 13.66 8.78 -4.17
C ARG A 298 15.05 8.19 -4.39
N LEU A 299 15.90 8.88 -5.15
CA LEU A 299 17.24 8.40 -5.52
C LEU A 299 18.29 8.59 -4.42
N TYR A 300 17.98 9.37 -3.39
CA TYR A 300 18.92 9.77 -2.35
C TYR A 300 18.56 9.12 -1.02
N ASP A 301 19.58 8.62 -0.30
CA ASP A 301 19.40 7.94 0.98
C ASP A 301 18.83 8.90 2.05
N LYS A 302 19.17 10.18 1.97
CA LYS A 302 18.70 11.20 2.91
C LYS A 302 17.18 11.42 2.82
N THR A 303 16.63 11.44 1.62
CA THR A 303 15.27 11.93 1.36
C THR A 303 14.29 10.82 0.99
N GLY A 304 14.75 9.70 0.43
CA GLY A 304 13.99 8.49 0.11
C GLY A 304 14.28 7.32 1.04
N GLY A 305 13.76 6.13 0.72
CA GLY A 305 14.02 4.91 1.50
C GLY A 305 14.39 3.69 0.66
N GLY A 306 14.75 3.90 -0.61
CA GLY A 306 15.10 2.84 -1.54
C GLY A 306 13.95 1.88 -1.85
N LEU A 307 14.27 0.79 -2.57
CA LEU A 307 13.26 -0.12 -3.09
C LEU A 307 12.45 -0.84 -2.01
N MET A 308 13.00 -1.08 -0.80
CA MET A 308 12.20 -1.66 0.29
C MET A 308 11.17 -0.69 0.84
N ALA A 309 11.52 0.58 1.09
CA ALA A 309 10.54 1.53 1.62
C ALA A 309 9.48 1.90 0.58
N GLU A 310 9.90 2.07 -0.68
CA GLU A 310 9.01 2.55 -1.75
C GLU A 310 8.15 1.43 -2.34
N LEU A 311 8.69 0.22 -2.53
CA LEU A 311 7.96 -0.89 -3.18
C LEU A 311 7.85 -2.10 -2.26
N GLY A 312 8.92 -2.49 -1.55
CA GLY A 312 8.90 -3.68 -0.69
C GLY A 312 7.86 -3.61 0.41
N SER A 313 7.63 -2.43 1.00
CA SER A 313 6.61 -2.20 2.02
C SER A 313 5.22 -2.66 1.57
N HIS A 314 4.86 -2.41 0.31
CA HIS A 314 3.60 -2.86 -0.26
C HIS A 314 3.47 -4.39 -0.32
N GLN A 315 4.48 -5.09 -0.83
CA GLN A 315 4.47 -6.55 -0.96
C GLN A 315 4.57 -7.24 0.40
N LEU A 316 5.36 -6.68 1.31
CA LEU A 316 5.54 -7.27 2.63
C LEU A 316 4.34 -7.00 3.54
N ASP A 317 3.61 -5.91 3.36
CA ASP A 317 2.30 -5.71 3.97
C ASP A 317 1.30 -6.78 3.49
N ALA A 318 1.23 -7.04 2.17
CA ALA A 318 0.42 -8.13 1.62
C ALA A 318 0.80 -9.51 2.21
N CYS A 319 2.10 -9.81 2.29
CA CYS A 319 2.60 -11.04 2.92
C CYS A 319 2.18 -11.10 4.40
N SER A 320 2.28 -9.97 5.11
CA SER A 320 1.88 -9.87 6.52
C SER A 320 0.38 -10.11 6.70
N ILE A 321 -0.47 -9.62 5.79
CA ILE A 321 -1.90 -9.95 5.76
C ILE A 321 -2.05 -11.47 5.67
N PHE A 322 -1.45 -12.14 4.69
CA PHE A 322 -1.59 -13.60 4.52
C PHE A 322 -1.09 -14.42 5.71
N LEU A 323 -0.09 -13.93 6.45
CA LEU A 323 0.48 -14.62 7.61
C LEU A 323 -0.23 -14.27 8.94
N GLY A 324 -1.32 -13.50 8.90
CA GLY A 324 -2.07 -13.12 10.09
C GLY A 324 -1.37 -12.04 10.93
N LYS A 325 -0.62 -11.15 10.27
CA LYS A 325 0.10 -10.00 10.85
C LYS A 325 1.08 -10.36 11.97
N VAL A 326 1.72 -11.53 11.86
CA VAL A 326 2.78 -11.95 12.77
C VAL A 326 4.06 -11.15 12.55
N GLN A 327 4.84 -10.97 13.62
CA GLN A 327 6.14 -10.30 13.54
C GLN A 327 7.17 -11.25 12.92
N PRO A 328 8.02 -10.78 11.99
CA PRO A 328 9.11 -11.59 11.45
C PRO A 328 10.10 -12.03 12.52
N LEU A 329 10.83 -13.11 12.22
CA LEU A 329 11.91 -13.67 13.03
C LEU A 329 13.26 -13.07 12.62
N ALA A 330 13.56 -13.06 11.32
CA ALA A 330 14.82 -12.53 10.80
C ALA A 330 14.72 -12.08 9.33
N VAL A 331 15.72 -11.33 8.88
CA VAL A 331 15.91 -10.91 7.50
C VAL A 331 17.38 -11.00 7.08
N LEU A 332 17.61 -11.34 5.82
CA LEU A 332 18.89 -11.22 5.11
C LEU A 332 18.60 -10.73 3.69
N GLY A 333 19.50 -9.93 3.11
CA GLY A 333 19.34 -9.53 1.72
C GLY A 333 20.60 -8.96 1.10
N ILE A 334 20.51 -8.69 -0.21
CA ILE A 334 21.53 -8.00 -1.00
C ILE A 334 20.84 -6.92 -1.82
N GLY A 335 21.37 -5.71 -1.73
CA GLY A 335 21.10 -4.61 -2.65
C GLY A 335 22.28 -4.38 -3.58
N THR A 336 22.01 -3.94 -4.81
CA THR A 336 23.03 -3.56 -5.79
C THR A 336 22.62 -2.34 -6.58
N GLN A 337 23.61 -1.60 -7.06
CA GLN A 337 23.49 -0.55 -8.08
C GLN A 337 24.15 -1.05 -9.36
N SER A 338 23.50 -2.00 -10.04
CA SER A 338 24.11 -2.78 -11.12
C SER A 338 23.55 -2.44 -12.50
N PHE A 339 22.51 -1.61 -12.58
CA PHE A 339 21.80 -1.30 -13.82
C PHE A 339 21.94 0.18 -14.21
N PHE A 340 21.69 1.10 -13.28
CA PHE A 340 21.93 2.52 -13.49
C PHE A 340 23.36 2.83 -13.00
N ASP A 341 24.24 3.18 -13.94
CA ASP A 341 25.72 3.29 -13.92
C ASP A 341 26.38 3.80 -12.59
N ASP A 342 27.61 3.41 -12.16
CA ASP A 342 28.81 2.81 -12.82
C ASP A 342 29.78 2.14 -11.78
N LEU A 343 30.51 1.04 -12.10
CA LEU A 343 31.58 0.45 -11.25
C LEU A 343 33.01 0.45 -11.84
N LYS A 344 33.29 1.02 -13.02
CA LYS A 344 34.66 1.08 -13.61
C LYS A 344 35.05 2.35 -14.37
N GLY A 345 34.19 3.39 -14.45
CA GLY A 345 34.57 4.75 -14.85
C GLY A 345 34.41 5.09 -16.35
N ASN A 346 33.24 4.89 -16.95
CA ASN A 346 33.06 4.97 -18.41
C ASN A 346 31.81 5.69 -19.01
N GLY A 347 30.88 6.32 -18.27
CA GLY A 347 29.93 7.28 -18.90
C GLY A 347 28.43 7.21 -18.53
N ARG A 348 28.14 7.64 -17.30
CA ARG A 348 26.89 7.68 -16.50
C ARG A 348 25.52 7.69 -17.20
N ARG A 349 24.64 6.74 -16.81
CA ARG A 349 23.17 6.74 -17.06
C ARG A 349 22.35 6.84 -15.76
N ASN A 350 21.55 7.90 -15.59
CA ASN A 350 20.63 8.15 -14.45
C ASN A 350 21.19 7.82 -13.04
N PRO A 351 22.18 8.59 -12.53
CA PRO A 351 22.86 8.33 -11.26
C PRO A 351 21.94 8.35 -10.03
N ARG A 352 22.32 7.60 -8.98
CA ARG A 352 21.56 7.46 -7.72
C ARG A 352 22.43 6.96 -6.55
N GLU A 353 21.96 7.14 -5.32
CA GLU A 353 22.55 6.56 -4.10
C GLU A 353 21.86 5.25 -3.68
N CYS A 354 20.55 5.13 -3.96
CA CYS A 354 19.79 3.95 -3.59
C CYS A 354 20.12 2.74 -4.50
N ASP A 355 19.91 1.53 -3.98
CA ASP A 355 19.95 0.30 -4.78
C ASP A 355 18.95 0.34 -5.94
N ASP A 356 19.34 -0.19 -7.10
CA ASP A 356 18.47 -0.37 -8.26
C ASP A 356 17.91 -1.78 -8.41
N HIS A 357 18.55 -2.76 -7.77
CA HIS A 357 18.13 -4.15 -7.65
C HIS A 357 18.26 -4.60 -6.19
N ILE A 358 17.23 -5.28 -5.67
CA ILE A 358 17.25 -5.86 -4.32
C ILE A 358 16.69 -7.27 -4.31
N PHE A 359 17.25 -8.11 -3.42
CA PHE A 359 16.84 -9.49 -3.16
C PHE A 359 16.87 -9.73 -1.66
N VAL A 360 15.72 -10.01 -1.06
CA VAL A 360 15.56 -10.08 0.39
C VAL A 360 14.82 -11.36 0.76
N THR A 361 15.28 -12.05 1.80
CA THR A 361 14.62 -13.22 2.37
C THR A 361 14.32 -12.96 3.84
N PHE A 362 13.08 -13.20 4.22
CA PHE A 362 12.58 -13.12 5.59
C PHE A 362 12.20 -14.50 6.10
N GLU A 363 12.38 -14.68 7.40
CA GLU A 363 11.80 -15.79 8.17
C GLU A 363 10.62 -15.23 8.97
N PHE A 364 9.45 -15.81 8.81
CA PHE A 364 8.26 -15.51 9.61
C PHE A 364 7.85 -16.74 10.43
N PRO A 365 7.24 -16.56 11.61
CA PRO A 365 6.72 -17.68 12.36
C PRO A 365 5.49 -18.26 11.64
N GLY A 366 5.49 -19.56 11.42
CA GLY A 366 4.35 -20.32 10.91
C GLY A 366 3.23 -20.42 11.94
N LYS A 367 2.14 -21.09 11.53
CA LYS A 367 0.89 -21.17 12.28
C LYS A 367 1.09 -21.69 13.71
N ASN A 368 1.90 -22.74 13.86
CA ASN A 368 2.15 -23.49 15.09
C ASN A 368 3.49 -23.15 15.76
N HIS A 369 4.16 -22.09 15.30
CA HIS A 369 5.35 -21.57 15.95
C HIS A 369 5.00 -20.91 17.30
N PRO A 370 5.91 -20.88 18.31
CA PRO A 370 5.68 -20.17 19.57
C PRO A 370 5.34 -18.68 19.43
N ARG A 371 5.93 -18.04 18.42
CA ARG A 371 5.64 -16.65 18.00
C ARG A 371 4.52 -16.54 16.95
N GLY A 372 3.96 -17.66 16.51
CA GLY A 372 2.90 -17.72 15.51
C GLY A 372 1.51 -17.37 16.05
N PRO A 373 0.48 -17.37 15.19
CA PRO A 373 -0.91 -17.05 15.55
C PRO A 373 -1.48 -18.00 16.60
N ASN A 374 -1.20 -19.31 16.53
CA ASN A 374 -1.73 -20.29 17.47
C ASN A 374 -0.92 -20.41 18.77
N LYS A 375 0.21 -19.69 18.89
CA LYS A 375 1.15 -19.86 20.02
C LYS A 375 1.53 -21.34 20.25
N GLY A 376 1.81 -22.05 19.16
CA GLY A 376 2.13 -23.47 19.22
C GLY A 376 3.52 -23.74 19.79
N THR A 377 3.97 -24.99 19.72
CA THR A 377 5.20 -25.45 20.38
C THR A 377 6.32 -25.81 19.40
N ASP A 378 6.13 -25.63 18.09
CA ASP A 378 7.10 -26.05 17.08
C ASP A 378 7.98 -24.86 16.63
N PRO A 379 9.21 -24.69 17.15
CA PRO A 379 10.09 -23.61 16.73
C PRO A 379 10.57 -23.73 15.28
N ASN A 380 10.36 -24.89 14.62
CA ASN A 380 10.75 -25.10 13.23
C ASN A 380 9.63 -24.81 12.24
N ASP A 381 8.42 -24.49 12.71
CA ASP A 381 7.35 -24.02 11.84
C ASP A 381 7.65 -22.59 11.39
N VAL A 382 8.48 -22.46 10.35
CA VAL A 382 8.93 -21.20 9.78
C VAL A 382 8.41 -21.07 8.36
N VAL A 383 7.90 -19.89 8.02
CA VAL A 383 7.52 -19.51 6.66
C VAL A 383 8.62 -18.64 6.08
N VAL A 384 9.14 -19.02 4.91
CA VAL A 384 10.12 -18.21 4.20
C VAL A 384 9.40 -17.24 3.27
N VAL A 385 9.74 -15.96 3.32
CA VAL A 385 9.23 -14.96 2.38
C VAL A 385 10.39 -14.36 1.60
N THR A 386 10.37 -14.52 0.28
CA THR A 386 11.39 -13.94 -0.61
C THR A 386 10.79 -12.77 -1.36
N TYR A 387 11.46 -11.63 -1.34
CA TYR A 387 11.10 -10.43 -2.10
C TYR A 387 12.22 -10.04 -3.07
N SER A 388 11.84 -9.59 -4.27
CA SER A 388 12.80 -9.03 -5.22
C SER A 388 12.19 -7.86 -6.00
N SER A 389 13.01 -6.84 -6.22
CA SER A 389 12.68 -5.73 -7.10
C SER A 389 13.89 -5.46 -7.96
N ILE A 390 13.71 -5.57 -9.28
CA ILE A 390 14.76 -5.30 -10.26
C ILE A 390 14.27 -4.31 -11.32
N SER A 391 15.21 -3.63 -11.97
CA SER A 391 14.96 -2.56 -12.93
C SER A 391 14.68 -3.09 -14.34
N THR A 392 15.08 -4.33 -14.60
CA THR A 392 14.78 -5.11 -15.82
C THR A 392 13.77 -6.21 -15.50
N ASN A 393 13.24 -6.89 -16.53
CA ASN A 393 12.30 -8.05 -16.49
C ASN A 393 10.81 -7.76 -16.76
N GLY A 394 10.46 -7.58 -18.03
CA GLY A 394 9.06 -7.42 -18.48
C GLY A 394 8.22 -8.70 -18.43
N PHE A 395 8.81 -9.83 -18.03
CA PHE A 395 8.15 -11.14 -18.05
C PHE A 395 7.22 -11.34 -16.83
N GLU A 396 7.66 -10.93 -15.64
CA GLU A 396 6.85 -10.96 -14.41
C GLU A 396 6.55 -9.55 -13.95
N ALA A 397 5.26 -9.27 -13.68
CA ALA A 397 4.81 -7.94 -13.25
C ALA A 397 5.15 -7.68 -11.76
N TYR A 398 4.13 -7.57 -10.91
CA TYR A 398 4.27 -7.47 -9.45
C TYR A 398 3.16 -8.26 -8.77
N GLY A 399 3.41 -8.74 -7.56
CA GLY A 399 2.44 -9.53 -6.79
C GLY A 399 3.09 -10.61 -5.94
N GLU A 400 2.27 -11.55 -5.48
CA GLU A 400 2.62 -12.56 -4.49
C GLU A 400 2.18 -13.97 -4.94
N CYS A 401 3.08 -14.93 -4.83
CA CYS A 401 2.78 -16.36 -4.95
C CYS A 401 2.88 -17.00 -3.56
N VAL A 402 1.72 -17.36 -3.01
CA VAL A 402 1.55 -17.96 -1.68
C VAL A 402 1.45 -19.47 -1.84
N THR A 403 2.41 -20.20 -1.28
CA THR A 403 2.48 -21.66 -1.38
C THR A 403 2.29 -22.30 -0.01
N GLY A 404 1.32 -23.23 0.06
CA GLY A 404 1.06 -24.03 1.24
C GLY A 404 1.02 -25.52 0.93
N THR A 405 0.87 -26.33 1.98
CA THR A 405 0.92 -27.81 1.91
C THR A 405 -0.25 -28.48 1.17
N ARG A 406 -1.22 -27.70 0.69
CA ARG A 406 -2.40 -28.19 -0.04
C ARG A 406 -2.73 -27.39 -1.30
N GLY A 407 -1.96 -26.35 -1.62
CA GLY A 407 -2.22 -25.56 -2.81
C GLY A 407 -1.40 -24.28 -2.90
N THR A 408 -1.60 -23.59 -4.03
CA THR A 408 -0.90 -22.37 -4.38
C THR A 408 -1.92 -21.30 -4.78
N MET A 409 -1.74 -20.09 -4.24
CA MET A 409 -2.47 -18.90 -4.65
C MET A 409 -1.52 -17.89 -5.26
N ILE A 410 -1.88 -17.31 -6.40
CA ILE A 410 -1.08 -16.30 -7.08
C ILE A 410 -1.92 -15.03 -7.21
N VAL A 411 -1.44 -13.95 -6.63
CA VAL A 411 -1.95 -12.59 -6.80
C VAL A 411 -1.08 -11.88 -7.82
N GLU A 412 -1.67 -11.41 -8.91
CA GLU A 412 -0.96 -10.75 -10.01
C GLU A 412 -1.49 -9.32 -10.21
N ALA A 413 -0.57 -8.37 -10.17
CA ALA A 413 -0.77 -6.94 -10.44
C ALA A 413 -1.93 -6.29 -9.67
N GLU A 414 -2.23 -6.79 -8.46
CA GLU A 414 -3.36 -6.35 -7.62
C GLU A 414 -4.73 -6.41 -8.33
N GLN A 415 -4.85 -7.25 -9.36
CA GLN A 415 -6.05 -7.29 -10.22
C GLN A 415 -6.59 -8.70 -10.40
N LYS A 416 -5.70 -9.70 -10.41
CA LYS A 416 -6.07 -11.08 -10.67
C LYS A 416 -5.60 -11.94 -9.52
N VAL A 417 -6.42 -12.92 -9.15
CA VAL A 417 -6.03 -13.98 -8.24
C VAL A 417 -6.32 -15.32 -8.89
N MET A 418 -5.37 -16.22 -8.78
CA MET A 418 -5.47 -17.59 -9.28
C MET A 418 -5.26 -18.55 -8.12
N LEU A 419 -6.03 -19.64 -8.10
CA LEU A 419 -5.96 -20.67 -7.07
C LEU A 419 -5.79 -22.05 -7.69
N PHE A 420 -4.80 -22.79 -7.20
CA PHE A 420 -4.45 -24.13 -7.67
C PHE A 420 -4.36 -25.10 -6.51
N ALA A 421 -5.03 -26.25 -6.64
CA ALA A 421 -4.96 -27.34 -5.68
C ALA A 421 -3.65 -28.12 -5.79
N GLU A 422 -3.11 -28.58 -4.66
CA GLU A 422 -2.20 -29.72 -4.68
C GLU A 422 -3.02 -31.01 -4.78
N LYS A 423 -2.59 -31.92 -5.66
CA LYS A 423 -3.28 -33.20 -5.87
C LYS A 423 -3.04 -34.11 -4.67
N ASP A 424 -4.11 -34.74 -4.17
CA ASP A 424 -3.99 -35.85 -3.24
C ASP A 424 -3.54 -37.12 -4.01
N PRO A 425 -2.31 -37.63 -3.77
CA PRO A 425 -1.80 -38.79 -4.50
C PRO A 425 -2.58 -40.07 -4.20
N THR A 426 -3.35 -40.11 -3.11
CA THR A 426 -4.16 -41.27 -2.73
C THR A 426 -5.50 -41.34 -3.46
N LYS A 427 -5.94 -40.23 -4.10
CA LYS A 427 -7.20 -40.16 -4.84
C LYS A 427 -7.01 -40.45 -6.32
N LYS A 428 -7.81 -41.37 -6.88
CA LYS A 428 -7.85 -41.65 -8.32
C LYS A 428 -8.46 -40.46 -9.08
N GLY A 429 -7.77 -39.94 -10.09
CA GLY A 429 -8.23 -38.81 -10.90
C GLY A 429 -7.16 -38.31 -11.88
N ASP A 430 -7.57 -37.47 -12.84
CA ASP A 430 -6.69 -36.91 -13.87
C ASP A 430 -5.47 -36.22 -13.22
N PRO A 431 -4.22 -36.60 -13.55
CA PRO A 431 -3.01 -35.97 -13.03
C PRO A 431 -2.89 -34.46 -13.35
N LYS A 432 -3.68 -33.93 -14.29
CA LYS A 432 -3.73 -32.49 -14.61
C LYS A 432 -4.91 -31.74 -13.97
N ALA A 433 -5.75 -32.42 -13.18
CA ALA A 433 -6.93 -31.80 -12.57
C ALA A 433 -6.55 -30.84 -11.42
N MET A 434 -6.51 -29.55 -11.73
CA MET A 434 -6.30 -28.46 -10.76
C MET A 434 -7.61 -27.83 -10.26
N GLN A 435 -8.76 -28.45 -10.52
CA GLN A 435 -10.06 -27.92 -10.09
C GLN A 435 -10.22 -27.99 -8.57
N VAL A 436 -10.63 -26.87 -7.96
CA VAL A 436 -10.87 -26.75 -6.53
C VAL A 436 -12.36 -26.88 -6.20
N ARG A 437 -12.79 -27.95 -5.52
CA ARG A 437 -14.14 -28.02 -4.93
C ARG A 437 -14.10 -27.68 -3.44
N VAL A 438 -15.07 -26.88 -2.98
CA VAL A 438 -15.33 -26.67 -1.55
C VAL A 438 -16.23 -27.81 -1.08
N THR A 439 -15.74 -28.70 -0.21
CA THR A 439 -16.55 -29.75 0.39
C THR A 439 -17.33 -29.23 1.61
N THR A 440 -18.57 -29.70 1.76
CA THR A 440 -19.52 -29.30 2.82
C THR A 440 -19.22 -29.99 4.15
N GLY A 441 -18.04 -29.73 4.73
CA GLY A 441 -17.67 -30.15 6.09
C GLY A 441 -17.33 -28.96 7.01
N GLU A 442 -17.20 -29.22 8.32
CA GLU A 442 -16.87 -28.22 9.35
C GLU A 442 -15.52 -27.51 9.10
N LYS A 443 -14.63 -28.13 8.32
CA LYS A 443 -13.39 -27.53 7.77
C LYS A 443 -13.49 -27.50 6.25
N ALA A 444 -13.14 -26.38 5.61
CA ALA A 444 -13.03 -26.32 4.16
C ALA A 444 -11.84 -27.19 3.74
N ALA A 445 -12.09 -28.28 3.03
CA ALA A 445 -11.06 -29.16 2.48
C ALA A 445 -11.06 -29.05 0.95
N LEU A 446 -9.87 -28.88 0.38
CA LEU A 446 -9.63 -28.99 -1.05
C LEU A 446 -9.73 -30.44 -1.49
N GLU A 447 -10.54 -30.70 -2.51
CA GLU A 447 -10.51 -31.97 -3.25
C GLU A 447 -10.29 -31.70 -4.74
N SER A 448 -9.28 -32.37 -5.32
CA SER A 448 -9.07 -32.46 -6.77
C SER A 448 -10.05 -33.48 -7.36
N GLY A 449 -11.00 -33.04 -8.20
CA GLY A 449 -11.95 -33.92 -8.89
C GLY A 449 -11.57 -34.19 -10.35
N GLY A 450 -11.78 -35.41 -10.85
CA GLY A 450 -11.61 -35.76 -12.27
C GLY A 450 -12.81 -35.38 -13.14
N THR A 451 -12.57 -35.04 -14.40
CA THR A 451 -13.58 -34.60 -15.38
C THR A 451 -13.67 -35.59 -16.54
N TRP A 452 -14.78 -36.32 -16.69
CA TRP A 452 -15.27 -36.82 -18.00
C TRP A 452 -16.79 -37.08 -17.90
N GLY A 453 -17.58 -36.25 -18.56
CA GLY A 453 -19.04 -36.34 -18.71
C GLY A 453 -19.56 -35.05 -19.36
N PRO A 454 -20.47 -35.12 -20.36
CA PRO A 454 -20.69 -34.04 -21.32
C PRO A 454 -21.21 -32.78 -20.64
N ALA A 455 -20.72 -31.64 -21.13
CA ALA A 455 -21.24 -30.32 -20.82
C ALA A 455 -22.75 -30.30 -21.10
N ALA A 456 -23.56 -30.41 -20.04
CA ALA A 456 -24.94 -29.99 -20.09
C ALA A 456 -24.91 -28.46 -20.11
N SER A 457 -25.26 -27.93 -21.27
CA SER A 457 -25.48 -26.52 -21.56
C SER A 457 -26.27 -25.83 -20.44
N MET A 458 -25.60 -25.00 -19.64
CA MET A 458 -26.25 -23.82 -19.09
C MET A 458 -25.87 -22.66 -19.98
N SER A 459 -26.88 -22.20 -20.72
CA SER A 459 -26.86 -21.07 -21.65
C SER A 459 -26.02 -19.91 -21.12
N ALA A 460 -24.96 -19.58 -21.86
CA ALA A 460 -24.31 -18.29 -21.78
C ALA A 460 -25.31 -17.21 -22.21
N GLY A 461 -25.86 -16.48 -21.24
CA GLY A 461 -26.29 -15.10 -21.46
C GLY A 461 -25.06 -14.20 -21.29
N PRO A 462 -24.90 -13.14 -22.09
CA PRO A 462 -23.84 -12.17 -21.86
C PRO A 462 -24.21 -11.35 -20.61
N GLY A 463 -23.59 -11.66 -19.47
CA GLY A 463 -23.71 -10.84 -18.26
C GLY A 463 -23.75 -11.63 -16.95
N ALA A 464 -23.02 -11.10 -15.96
CA ALA A 464 -22.97 -11.48 -14.54
C ALA A 464 -22.12 -12.73 -14.18
N GLY A 465 -20.80 -12.52 -14.01
CA GLY A 465 -19.98 -13.32 -13.11
C GLY A 465 -20.12 -12.81 -11.67
N PRO A 466 -20.22 -13.67 -10.64
CA PRO A 466 -20.25 -13.21 -9.26
C PRO A 466 -18.83 -13.15 -8.68
N ALA A 467 -18.24 -11.96 -8.76
CA ALA A 467 -17.23 -11.44 -7.84
C ALA A 467 -17.19 -9.90 -8.02
N GLY A 468 -18.04 -9.19 -7.28
CA GLY A 468 -18.07 -7.71 -7.27
C GLY A 468 -18.78 -7.05 -8.46
N SER A 469 -20.10 -7.21 -8.59
CA SER A 469 -20.89 -6.50 -9.59
C SER A 469 -21.19 -5.05 -9.16
N GLY A 470 -20.18 -4.20 -9.24
CA GLY A 470 -20.32 -2.85 -9.78
C GLY A 470 -19.52 -2.85 -11.08
N ALA A 471 -20.10 -2.38 -12.19
CA ALA A 471 -19.51 -2.45 -13.54
C ALA A 471 -18.31 -1.50 -13.75
N GLY A 472 -17.37 -1.49 -12.81
CA GLY A 472 -16.16 -0.67 -12.80
C GLY A 472 -14.90 -1.50 -12.51
N PRO A 473 -13.71 -0.91 -12.67
CA PRO A 473 -12.45 -1.56 -12.32
C PRO A 473 -12.44 -1.97 -10.84
N VAL A 474 -11.78 -3.09 -10.52
CA VAL A 474 -11.55 -3.54 -9.13
C VAL A 474 -10.90 -2.39 -8.35
N SER A 475 -11.53 -1.99 -7.24
CA SER A 475 -10.96 -0.93 -6.40
C SER A 475 -9.59 -1.34 -5.87
N ARG A 476 -8.64 -0.40 -5.94
CA ARG A 476 -7.31 -0.54 -5.34
C ARG A 476 -7.29 -0.24 -3.84
N GLY A 477 -8.41 0.18 -3.26
CA GLY A 477 -8.58 0.44 -1.83
C GLY A 477 -8.36 1.89 -1.40
N TYR A 478 -7.87 2.78 -2.29
CA TYR A 478 -7.65 4.20 -1.95
C TYR A 478 -8.93 4.91 -1.51
N ARG A 479 -10.02 4.70 -2.26
CA ARG A 479 -11.33 5.28 -1.96
C ARG A 479 -11.82 4.79 -0.60
N GLU A 480 -11.85 3.47 -0.42
CA GLU A 480 -12.32 2.81 0.79
C GLU A 480 -11.49 3.23 2.01
N GLU A 481 -10.17 3.39 1.88
CA GLU A 481 -9.29 3.87 2.94
C GLU A 481 -9.66 5.27 3.43
N MET A 482 -9.87 6.21 2.50
CA MET A 482 -10.24 7.58 2.85
C MET A 482 -11.67 7.68 3.37
N GLU A 483 -12.60 6.87 2.86
CA GLU A 483 -13.96 6.74 3.40
C GLU A 483 -13.93 6.21 4.85
N ASP A 484 -13.10 5.20 5.10
CA ASP A 484 -12.92 4.61 6.42
C ASP A 484 -12.28 5.56 7.43
N PHE A 485 -11.27 6.30 6.98
CA PHE A 485 -10.59 7.31 7.76
C PHE A 485 -11.56 8.43 8.17
N ALA A 486 -12.36 8.94 7.22
CA ALA A 486 -13.38 9.94 7.50
C ALA A 486 -14.47 9.43 8.45
N TYR A 487 -14.89 8.17 8.27
CA TYR A 487 -15.85 7.51 9.17
C TYR A 487 -15.29 7.41 10.60
N CYS A 488 -14.01 7.03 10.77
CA CYS A 488 -13.35 7.02 12.08
C CYS A 488 -13.32 8.38 12.74
N ILE A 489 -13.00 9.45 12.00
CA ILE A 489 -12.97 10.83 12.53
C ILE A 489 -14.33 11.21 13.10
N ARG A 490 -15.41 10.83 12.42
CA ARG A 490 -16.77 11.22 12.79
C ARG A 490 -17.29 10.44 14.00
N LEU A 491 -16.76 9.25 14.25
CA LEU A 491 -17.02 8.47 15.45
C LEU A 491 -16.04 8.75 16.59
N TRP A 492 -15.01 9.57 16.35
CA TRP A 492 -13.92 9.77 17.29
C TRP A 492 -14.40 10.48 18.55
N ASP A 493 -14.24 9.82 19.69
CA ASP A 493 -14.34 10.45 21.01
C ASP A 493 -12.92 10.77 21.52
N PRO A 494 -12.53 12.06 21.59
CA PRO A 494 -11.24 12.47 22.13
C PRO A 494 -11.01 12.05 23.58
N LYS A 495 -12.08 11.79 24.37
CA LYS A 495 -11.96 11.33 25.76
C LYS A 495 -11.55 9.86 25.85
N LEU A 496 -11.99 9.04 24.89
CA LEU A 496 -11.56 7.65 24.79
C LEU A 496 -10.16 7.56 24.16
N GLY A 497 -9.86 8.41 23.18
CA GLY A 497 -8.57 8.42 22.49
C GLY A 497 -8.13 7.01 22.05
N TYR A 498 -6.92 6.62 22.43
CA TYR A 498 -6.38 5.29 22.12
C TYR A 498 -6.55 4.26 23.25
N ALA A 499 -7.54 4.45 24.15
CA ALA A 499 -7.78 3.52 25.24
C ALA A 499 -8.06 2.10 24.73
N GLN A 500 -7.47 1.11 25.39
CA GLN A 500 -7.63 -0.30 25.08
C GLN A 500 -8.55 -0.98 26.11
N LYS A 501 -9.11 -2.13 25.72
CA LYS A 501 -9.74 -3.10 26.59
C LYS A 501 -8.68 -4.08 27.12
N ASP A 502 -9.07 -4.93 28.05
CA ASP A 502 -8.16 -5.90 28.69
C ASP A 502 -7.59 -6.93 27.71
N ASP A 503 -8.29 -7.19 26.60
CA ASP A 503 -7.85 -8.05 25.50
C ASP A 503 -6.88 -7.36 24.51
N GLY A 504 -6.52 -6.10 24.77
CA GLY A 504 -5.64 -5.28 23.92
C GLY A 504 -6.33 -4.64 22.70
N SER A 505 -7.62 -4.91 22.46
CA SER A 505 -8.39 -4.24 21.42
C SER A 505 -8.71 -2.79 21.81
N TYR A 506 -8.85 -1.90 20.83
CA TYR A 506 -9.19 -0.50 21.11
C TYR A 506 -10.67 -0.37 21.53
N ARG A 507 -10.94 0.56 22.46
CA ARG A 507 -12.31 0.86 22.93
C ARG A 507 -13.16 1.58 21.89
N GLN A 508 -12.53 2.19 20.90
CA GLN A 508 -13.20 2.78 19.74
C GLN A 508 -12.50 2.35 18.45
N ARG A 509 -13.21 2.53 17.34
CA ARG A 509 -12.75 2.14 16.00
C ARG A 509 -11.56 3.00 15.58
N LEU A 510 -10.57 2.35 14.98
CA LEU A 510 -9.43 3.00 14.31
C LEU A 510 -9.39 2.59 12.84
N PRO A 511 -8.73 3.39 11.99
CA PRO A 511 -8.38 2.96 10.64
C PRO A 511 -7.60 1.65 10.66
N ARG A 512 -7.78 0.80 9.65
CA ARG A 512 -7.18 -0.55 9.59
C ARG A 512 -5.64 -0.52 9.58
N CYS A 513 -5.04 0.53 9.00
CA CYS A 513 -3.61 0.80 9.04
C CYS A 513 -3.29 2.02 9.93
N HIS A 514 -3.73 1.95 11.20
CA HIS A 514 -3.33 2.94 12.21
C HIS A 514 -1.82 2.82 12.55
N GLY A 515 -1.26 3.85 13.18
CA GLY A 515 0.20 3.98 13.39
C GLY A 515 0.94 2.71 13.88
N LYS A 516 0.43 1.96 14.87
CA LYS A 516 1.08 0.70 15.32
C LYS A 516 1.14 -0.39 14.22
N VAL A 517 0.13 -0.51 13.36
CA VAL A 517 0.14 -1.46 12.23
C VAL A 517 1.19 -1.01 11.22
N ALA A 518 1.12 0.25 10.78
CA ALA A 518 2.06 0.79 9.79
C ALA A 518 3.53 0.81 10.26
N MET A 519 3.77 0.98 11.56
CA MET A 519 5.11 0.89 12.13
C MET A 519 5.69 -0.51 12.00
N ALA A 520 4.87 -1.58 12.05
CA ALA A 520 5.36 -2.94 11.83
C ALA A 520 5.90 -3.11 10.39
N ASP A 521 5.21 -2.54 9.40
CA ASP A 521 5.66 -2.55 8.00
C ASP A 521 6.94 -1.72 7.81
N ALA A 522 7.04 -0.59 8.51
CA ALA A 522 8.25 0.23 8.54
C ALA A 522 9.45 -0.53 9.15
N ILE A 523 9.24 -1.26 10.25
CA ILE A 523 10.27 -2.11 10.86
C ILE A 523 10.75 -3.15 9.85
N ILE A 524 9.85 -3.82 9.14
CA ILE A 524 10.19 -4.82 8.12
C ILE A 524 11.04 -4.19 7.01
N ALA A 525 10.57 -3.09 6.41
CA ALA A 525 11.22 -2.46 5.26
C ALA A 525 12.58 -1.84 5.61
N LEU A 526 12.67 -1.12 6.73
CA LEU A 526 13.88 -0.40 7.12
C LEU A 526 14.94 -1.36 7.68
N THR A 527 14.55 -2.40 8.43
CA THR A 527 15.49 -3.44 8.88
C THR A 527 16.04 -4.23 7.69
N ALA A 528 15.24 -4.47 6.65
CA ALA A 528 15.73 -5.09 5.42
C ALA A 528 16.79 -4.23 4.71
N ASN A 529 16.59 -2.92 4.62
CA ASN A 529 17.61 -2.01 4.11
C ASN A 529 18.92 -2.10 4.92
N MET A 530 18.82 -2.16 6.25
CA MET A 530 19.98 -2.32 7.12
C MET A 530 20.70 -3.66 6.89
N ALA A 531 19.94 -4.76 6.76
CA ALA A 531 20.49 -6.08 6.47
C ALA A 531 21.22 -6.13 5.12
N MET A 532 20.65 -5.50 4.08
CA MET A 532 21.30 -5.37 2.77
C MET A 532 22.59 -4.55 2.83
N LYS A 533 22.56 -3.41 3.53
CA LYS A 533 23.72 -2.53 3.68
C LYS A 533 24.87 -3.19 4.44
N LYS A 534 24.54 -3.95 5.49
CA LYS A 534 25.53 -4.69 6.30
C LYS A 534 25.94 -6.03 5.68
N ARG A 535 25.12 -6.58 4.78
CA ARG A 535 25.24 -7.96 4.25
C ARG A 535 25.23 -9.02 5.35
N GLU A 536 24.37 -8.82 6.34
CA GLU A 536 24.27 -9.66 7.53
C GLU A 536 22.82 -10.06 7.81
N ARG A 537 22.63 -11.20 8.48
CA ARG A 537 21.32 -11.62 8.97
C ARG A 537 20.99 -10.82 10.22
N ILE A 538 19.84 -10.13 10.22
CA ILE A 538 19.34 -9.39 11.38
C ILE A 538 18.15 -10.15 11.97
N ASN A 539 18.20 -10.45 13.26
CA ASN A 539 17.06 -10.96 14.03
C ASN A 539 16.16 -9.80 14.45
N PHE A 540 14.85 -9.96 14.31
CA PHE A 540 13.90 -8.96 14.79
C PHE A 540 13.67 -9.09 16.29
N ASP A 541 13.87 -7.99 17.02
CA ASP A 541 13.50 -7.89 18.43
C ASP A 541 12.02 -7.49 18.56
N PRO A 542 11.18 -8.26 19.28
CA PRO A 542 9.79 -7.89 19.56
C PRO A 542 9.61 -6.49 20.16
N LYS A 543 10.61 -5.97 20.91
CA LYS A 543 10.55 -4.64 21.51
C LYS A 543 10.52 -3.51 20.49
N TRP A 544 11.05 -3.72 19.28
CA TRP A 544 10.98 -2.72 18.21
C TRP A 544 9.53 -2.43 17.80
N PHE A 545 8.66 -3.44 17.89
CA PHE A 545 7.24 -3.35 17.52
C PHE A 545 6.36 -2.77 18.64
N ASP A 546 6.93 -2.48 19.80
CA ASP A 546 6.25 -1.78 20.88
C ASP A 546 6.48 -0.26 20.75
N PRO A 547 5.43 0.54 20.46
CA PRO A 547 5.58 1.98 20.32
C PRO A 547 5.86 2.71 21.65
N THR A 548 5.82 2.02 22.79
CA THR A 548 6.07 2.60 24.11
C THR A 548 7.52 2.50 24.57
N THR A 549 8.34 1.67 23.90
CA THR A 549 9.76 1.52 24.19
C THR A 549 10.60 2.44 23.30
N SER A 550 11.81 2.78 23.73
CA SER A 550 12.79 3.46 22.87
C SER A 550 13.61 2.49 22.01
N ASP A 551 13.42 1.18 22.13
CA ASP A 551 14.19 0.18 21.39
C ASP A 551 13.91 0.28 19.89
N THR A 552 14.96 0.42 19.08
CA THR A 552 14.86 0.42 17.63
C THR A 552 16.02 -0.36 17.02
N PRO A 553 15.87 -0.89 15.79
CA PRO A 553 16.99 -1.54 15.11
C PRO A 553 18.15 -0.56 14.88
N GLU A 554 17.88 0.72 14.60
CA GLU A 554 18.90 1.74 14.34
C GLU A 554 19.77 2.05 15.57
N ALA A 555 19.21 1.99 16.78
CA ALA A 555 19.97 2.21 18.01
C ALA A 555 20.96 1.08 18.32
N GLN A 556 20.79 -0.09 17.71
CA GLN A 556 21.67 -1.25 17.84
C GLN A 556 22.67 -1.36 16.68
N ALA A 557 22.64 -0.41 15.73
CA ALA A 557 23.26 -0.55 14.41
C ALA A 557 24.63 0.12 14.27
#